data_AF-A0A0Q7SBB1-F1
#
_entry.id   AF-A0A0Q7SBB1-F1
#
_cell.length_a   1.000
_cell.length_b   1.000
_cell.length_c   1.000
_cell.angle_alpha   90.00
_cell.angle_beta   90.00
_cell.angle_gamma   90.00
#
_symmetry.space_group_name_H-M   'P 1'
#
loop_
_entity.id
_entity.type
_entity.pdbx_description
1 polymer ?
#
loop_
_entity_poly.entity_id
_entity_poly.type
_entity_poly.pdbx_seq_one_letter_code
_entity_poly.pdbx_strand_id
1 'polypeptide(L)'
;MRFMNRVGAMVLAAFALTLIGVSPARAEWLKAESERFIVYGDGNPRQLIAYTEKLETFDRLLRWKMGLPIDDVPPRKLPIYLVDSAGLRRVSPAIGDTVAGFYAAREEDIFAVALRGGMGDDVLLHEYAHHFMMQNVPFAYPAWFIEGFAEYFMTADINETRILIGKPNAARGSWLRGATWISMNDLLAKRSGEVRRRNATYYPLAWLMTHWFMGNDARFNQLRAYLLDVGAGGNAIEAMPRATGMTNAELRRELRDYMGRIPYVEIQNFFPRAQVTVTPLPASSGDFLLMTQRLTGVPTSHSDSTLAEVRRLSARHPGDAAAMLALGHAEMHLGDRDAGEAVLRRLIAAHPDHVEGHQYLARSLLERAAQDGAEVRPLKAEAQRLLGRAFELDDADYRTFMLLAETREGSPGYPSENDILTRELALQLAPQLDKARIDMARTYLAAGRREDAIRTIEVLANDPHGGDDAKAAQTLLNEARGLSEAEARAEDAAADSVDEDPAPQGS
;
A
#
# COMPACT_ATOMS: atom_id res chain seq x y z
N MET A 1 71.50 -58.71 -17.15
CA MET A 1 72.94 -58.43 -17.00
C MET A 1 73.13 -56.91 -17.06
N ARG A 2 73.68 -56.30 -15.99
CA ARG A 2 74.35 -54.97 -15.90
C ARG A 2 73.60 -53.67 -16.29
N PHE A 3 73.29 -52.89 -15.25
CA PHE A 3 73.68 -51.47 -15.01
C PHE A 3 74.20 -50.63 -16.20
N MET A 4 73.65 -49.42 -16.41
CA MET A 4 74.16 -48.12 -15.92
C MET A 4 73.89 -46.93 -16.88
N ASN A 5 73.60 -45.76 -16.27
CA ASN A 5 73.85 -44.36 -16.72
C ASN A 5 72.86 -43.69 -17.68
N ARG A 6 72.58 -42.39 -17.60
CA ARG A 6 72.55 -41.35 -16.54
C ARG A 6 72.01 -40.10 -17.26
N VAL A 7 70.97 -39.50 -16.68
CA VAL A 7 70.59 -38.07 -16.63
C VAL A 7 71.09 -37.08 -17.71
N GLY A 8 70.14 -36.38 -18.34
CA GLY A 8 70.31 -34.96 -18.70
C GLY A 8 69.39 -34.44 -19.82
N ALA A 9 68.35 -33.65 -19.47
CA ALA A 9 67.97 -32.35 -20.05
C ALA A 9 66.45 -32.11 -20.21
N MET A 10 65.98 -31.06 -19.51
CA MET A 10 64.91 -30.10 -19.82
C MET A 10 63.56 -30.57 -20.37
N VAL A 11 62.51 -30.39 -19.54
CA VAL A 11 61.23 -29.84 -19.99
C VAL A 11 60.72 -28.83 -18.95
N LEU A 12 60.69 -27.55 -19.32
CA LEU A 12 59.84 -26.53 -18.70
C LEU A 12 58.38 -26.93 -18.96
N ALA A 13 57.60 -27.25 -17.92
CA ALA A 13 56.15 -27.37 -18.02
C ALA A 13 55.51 -26.14 -17.39
N ALA A 14 54.94 -25.30 -18.25
CA ALA A 14 54.15 -24.13 -17.88
C ALA A 14 52.90 -24.56 -17.09
N PHE A 15 52.78 -24.11 -15.84
CA PHE A 15 51.52 -24.14 -15.11
C PHE A 15 50.63 -23.02 -15.64
N ALA A 16 49.73 -23.34 -16.57
CA ALA A 16 48.61 -22.47 -16.92
C ALA A 16 47.61 -22.51 -15.76
N LEU A 17 47.62 -21.46 -14.94
CA LEU A 17 46.65 -21.24 -13.88
C LEU A 17 45.29 -20.90 -14.54
N THR A 18 44.38 -21.86 -14.61
CA THR A 18 42.98 -21.61 -14.97
C THR A 18 42.32 -20.83 -13.83
N LEU A 19 42.31 -19.51 -13.96
CA LEU A 19 41.43 -18.63 -13.21
C LEU A 19 39.98 -18.96 -13.61
N ILE A 20 39.34 -19.87 -12.87
CA ILE A 20 37.89 -19.97 -12.88
C ILE A 20 37.39 -18.66 -12.29
N GLY A 21 36.98 -17.75 -13.18
CA GLY A 21 36.28 -16.53 -12.79
C GLY A 21 34.99 -16.92 -12.11
N VAL A 22 35.00 -16.96 -10.77
CA VAL A 22 33.79 -16.88 -9.98
C VAL A 22 33.22 -15.49 -10.26
N SER A 23 32.33 -15.40 -11.25
CA SER A 23 31.47 -14.23 -11.36
C SER A 23 30.73 -14.14 -10.03
N PRO A 24 30.73 -12.99 -9.34
CA PRO A 24 29.90 -12.84 -8.15
C PRO A 24 28.48 -13.19 -8.60
N ALA A 25 27.88 -14.19 -7.96
CA ALA A 25 26.49 -14.54 -8.20
C ALA A 25 25.66 -13.31 -7.83
N ARG A 26 25.36 -12.45 -8.81
CA ARG A 26 24.28 -11.48 -8.69
C ARG A 26 23.07 -12.34 -8.38
N ALA A 27 22.48 -12.17 -7.20
CA ALA A 27 21.28 -12.90 -6.84
C ALA A 27 20.21 -12.55 -7.88
N GLU A 28 19.89 -13.52 -8.74
CA GLU A 28 18.90 -13.33 -9.78
C GLU A 28 17.55 -13.07 -9.11
N TRP A 29 16.88 -12.00 -9.53
CA TRP A 29 15.54 -11.69 -9.05
C TRP A 29 14.58 -12.76 -9.54
N LEU A 30 13.70 -13.20 -8.65
CA LEU A 30 12.64 -14.14 -8.93
C LEU A 30 11.29 -13.43 -8.76
N LYS A 31 10.35 -13.76 -9.64
CA LYS A 31 8.94 -13.42 -9.51
C LYS A 31 8.18 -14.67 -9.07
N ALA A 32 7.55 -14.66 -7.91
CA ALA A 32 6.57 -15.66 -7.50
C ALA A 32 5.16 -15.08 -7.69
N GLU A 33 4.31 -15.80 -8.39
CA GLU A 33 2.97 -15.35 -8.73
C GLU A 33 1.94 -16.37 -8.25
N SER A 34 0.94 -15.88 -7.52
CA SER A 34 -0.21 -16.63 -7.01
C SER A 34 -1.51 -15.97 -7.47
N GLU A 35 -2.64 -16.28 -6.81
CA GLU A 35 -3.95 -15.72 -7.15
C GLU A 35 -4.00 -14.20 -6.94
N ARG A 36 -3.55 -13.73 -5.77
CA ARG A 36 -3.70 -12.33 -5.30
C ARG A 36 -2.40 -11.56 -5.25
N PHE A 37 -1.25 -12.23 -5.39
CA PHE A 37 0.05 -11.62 -5.16
C PHE A 37 1.03 -11.87 -6.30
N ILE A 38 1.90 -10.88 -6.50
CA ILE A 38 3.16 -11.02 -7.22
C ILE A 38 4.27 -10.64 -6.23
N VAL A 39 5.08 -11.61 -5.82
CA VAL A 39 6.15 -11.41 -4.84
C VAL A 39 7.49 -11.49 -5.54
N TYR A 40 8.26 -10.40 -5.44
CA TYR A 40 9.62 -10.30 -5.95
C TYR A 40 10.61 -10.52 -4.81
N GLY A 41 11.62 -11.37 -5.04
CA GLY A 41 12.70 -11.59 -4.08
C GLY A 41 13.95 -12.13 -4.76
N ASP A 42 15.07 -12.10 -4.05
CA ASP A 42 16.34 -12.63 -4.54
C ASP A 42 16.62 -14.06 -4.00
N GLY A 43 17.40 -14.84 -4.76
CA GLY A 43 18.24 -15.91 -4.22
C GLY A 43 17.63 -17.27 -3.83
N ASN A 44 16.36 -17.39 -3.40
CA ASN A 44 15.80 -18.68 -2.96
C ASN A 44 14.33 -18.92 -3.37
N PRO A 45 14.06 -19.73 -4.42
CA PRO A 45 12.71 -20.04 -4.87
C PRO A 45 11.82 -20.67 -3.79
N ARG A 46 12.36 -21.53 -2.91
CA ARG A 46 11.56 -22.22 -1.90
C ARG A 46 11.05 -21.27 -0.82
N GLN A 47 11.91 -20.35 -0.39
CA GLN A 47 11.52 -19.32 0.58
C GLN A 47 10.49 -18.37 -0.03
N LEU A 48 10.68 -17.98 -1.30
CA LEU A 48 9.74 -17.10 -2.00
C LEU A 48 8.36 -17.76 -2.19
N ILE A 49 8.33 -19.06 -2.50
CA ILE A 49 7.08 -19.84 -2.56
C ILE A 49 6.40 -19.87 -1.19
N ALA A 50 7.11 -20.27 -0.15
CA ALA A 50 6.55 -20.37 1.20
C ALA A 50 6.01 -19.02 1.70
N TYR A 51 6.69 -17.92 1.36
CA TYR A 51 6.23 -16.58 1.69
C TYR A 51 4.96 -16.20 0.95
N THR A 52 4.90 -16.49 -0.35
CA THR A 52 3.72 -16.22 -1.17
C THR A 52 2.52 -17.04 -0.68
N GLU A 53 2.72 -18.30 -0.30
CA GLU A 53 1.68 -19.15 0.32
C GLU A 53 1.21 -18.60 1.67
N LYS A 54 2.12 -18.05 2.49
CA LYS A 54 1.79 -17.38 3.76
C LYS A 54 0.87 -16.18 3.52
N LEU A 55 1.17 -15.33 2.54
CA LEU A 55 0.35 -14.17 2.19
C LEU A 55 -1.04 -14.57 1.70
N GLU A 56 -1.12 -15.59 0.86
CA GLU A 56 -2.38 -16.18 0.39
C GLU A 56 -3.22 -16.77 1.52
N THR A 57 -2.58 -17.38 2.51
CA THR A 57 -3.25 -17.87 3.72
C THR A 57 -3.71 -16.71 4.61
N PHE A 58 -2.93 -15.65 4.71
CA PHE A 58 -3.27 -14.46 5.48
C PHE A 58 -4.48 -13.72 4.88
N ASP A 59 -4.53 -13.50 3.57
CA ASP A 59 -5.72 -12.94 2.91
C ASP A 59 -6.97 -13.81 3.17
N ARG A 60 -6.87 -15.13 2.99
CA ARG A 60 -8.00 -16.05 3.26
C ARG A 60 -8.45 -16.00 4.72
N LEU A 61 -7.51 -15.85 5.66
CA LEU A 61 -7.83 -15.63 7.06
C LEU A 61 -8.65 -14.36 7.26
N LEU A 62 -8.25 -13.24 6.66
CA LEU A 62 -8.98 -11.97 6.73
C LEU A 62 -10.37 -12.10 6.10
N ARG A 63 -10.48 -12.69 4.90
CA ARG A 63 -11.76 -12.95 4.23
C ARG A 63 -12.69 -13.78 5.10
N TRP A 64 -12.21 -14.92 5.60
CA TRP A 64 -12.99 -15.79 6.46
C TRP A 64 -13.46 -15.09 7.74
N LYS A 65 -12.58 -14.29 8.38
CA LYS A 65 -12.96 -13.52 9.57
C LYS A 65 -13.95 -12.41 9.29
N MET A 66 -13.92 -11.81 8.10
CA MET A 66 -14.86 -10.77 7.69
C MET A 66 -16.12 -11.33 7.01
N GLY A 67 -16.27 -12.67 6.91
CA GLY A 67 -17.42 -13.30 6.27
C GLY A 67 -17.45 -13.14 4.74
N LEU A 68 -16.30 -12.89 4.12
CA LEU A 68 -16.16 -12.77 2.67
C LEU A 68 -15.81 -14.13 2.04
N PRO A 69 -16.13 -14.35 0.75
CA PRO A 69 -15.74 -15.57 0.05
C PRO A 69 -14.21 -15.71 -0.01
N ILE A 70 -13.68 -16.83 0.46
CA ILE A 70 -12.23 -17.06 0.57
C ILE A 70 -11.53 -17.26 -0.78
N ASP A 71 -12.29 -17.56 -1.83
CA ASP A 71 -11.78 -17.83 -3.18
C ASP A 71 -11.92 -16.62 -4.11
N ASP A 72 -12.48 -15.49 -3.64
CA ASP A 72 -12.58 -14.26 -4.44
C ASP A 72 -11.19 -13.66 -4.68
N VAL A 73 -10.86 -13.43 -5.95
CA VAL A 73 -9.56 -12.91 -6.40
C VAL A 73 -9.75 -11.50 -6.96
N PRO A 74 -8.92 -10.51 -6.57
CA PRO A 74 -9.01 -9.18 -7.16
C PRO A 74 -8.55 -9.18 -8.62
N PRO A 75 -9.09 -8.27 -9.45
CA PRO A 75 -8.69 -8.15 -10.85
C PRO A 75 -7.18 -7.86 -10.99
N ARG A 76 -6.62 -7.10 -10.05
CA ARG A 76 -5.18 -6.80 -9.98
C ARG A 76 -4.54 -7.47 -8.77
N LYS A 77 -3.45 -8.22 -9.01
CA LYS A 77 -2.60 -8.80 -7.95
C LYS A 77 -1.74 -7.72 -7.29
N LEU A 78 -1.47 -7.83 -6.00
CA LEU A 78 -0.59 -6.90 -5.28
C LEU A 78 0.90 -7.26 -5.47
N PRO A 79 1.73 -6.37 -6.04
CA PRO A 79 3.18 -6.49 -6.07
C PRO A 79 3.78 -6.27 -4.68
N ILE A 80 4.66 -7.17 -4.27
CA ILE A 80 5.39 -7.11 -3.01
C ILE A 80 6.87 -7.32 -3.30
N TYR A 81 7.73 -6.42 -2.82
CA TYR A 81 9.18 -6.48 -3.00
C TYR A 81 9.88 -6.83 -1.69
N LEU A 82 10.42 -8.05 -1.62
CA LEU A 82 11.17 -8.54 -0.47
C LEU A 82 12.66 -8.24 -0.61
N VAL A 83 13.14 -7.29 0.17
CA VAL A 83 14.46 -6.67 0.02
C VAL A 83 15.32 -6.81 1.27
N ASP A 84 16.60 -6.47 1.14
CA ASP A 84 17.42 -6.08 2.27
C ASP A 84 17.33 -4.56 2.52
N SER A 85 18.08 -4.04 3.50
CA SER A 85 18.08 -2.61 3.80
C SER A 85 18.61 -1.75 2.65
N ALA A 86 19.47 -2.29 1.77
CA ALA A 86 19.95 -1.57 0.61
C ALA A 86 18.85 -1.45 -0.46
N GLY A 87 18.08 -2.51 -0.70
CA GLY A 87 16.91 -2.51 -1.56
C GLY A 87 15.79 -1.61 -1.03
N LEU A 88 15.59 -1.55 0.29
CA LEU A 88 14.62 -0.62 0.87
C LEU A 88 14.99 0.85 0.58
N ARG A 89 16.26 1.23 0.80
CA ARG A 89 16.79 2.55 0.43
C ARG A 89 16.86 2.78 -1.08
N ARG A 90 16.90 1.73 -1.88
CA ARG A 90 16.83 1.82 -3.34
C ARG A 90 15.49 2.37 -3.79
N VAL A 91 14.39 1.97 -3.14
CA VAL A 91 13.03 2.46 -3.46
C VAL A 91 12.75 3.78 -2.76
N SER A 92 13.12 3.91 -1.48
CA SER A 92 12.91 5.13 -0.68
C SER A 92 14.24 5.62 -0.07
N PRO A 93 14.98 6.51 -0.78
CA PRO A 93 16.29 6.97 -0.33
C PRO A 93 16.31 7.74 0.99
N ALA A 94 15.18 8.38 1.33
CA ALA A 94 15.00 9.16 2.56
C ALA A 94 14.42 8.34 3.72
N ILE A 95 14.28 7.02 3.56
CA ILE A 95 13.67 6.16 4.58
C ILE A 95 14.56 6.05 5.82
N GLY A 96 13.94 6.12 7.01
CA GLY A 96 14.67 5.99 8.27
C GLY A 96 15.17 4.57 8.51
N ASP A 97 16.29 4.44 9.23
CA ASP A 97 16.94 3.14 9.49
C ASP A 97 16.12 2.18 10.35
N THR A 98 15.07 2.67 11.03
CA THR A 98 14.15 1.86 11.86
C THR A 98 12.94 1.33 11.08
N VAL A 99 12.78 1.70 9.81
CA VAL A 99 11.64 1.28 8.99
C VAL A 99 11.95 -0.09 8.37
N ALA A 100 11.07 -1.06 8.61
CA ALA A 100 11.24 -2.43 8.10
C ALA A 100 10.43 -2.72 6.83
N GLY A 101 9.62 -1.78 6.37
CA GLY A 101 8.82 -1.88 5.16
C GLY A 101 7.85 -0.70 5.03
N PHE A 102 7.17 -0.61 3.90
CA PHE A 102 6.10 0.33 3.67
C PHE A 102 5.17 -0.15 2.56
N TYR A 103 3.95 0.37 2.56
CA TYR A 103 3.00 0.28 1.46
C TYR A 103 2.87 1.64 0.76
N ALA A 104 2.62 1.60 -0.55
CA ALA A 104 2.44 2.79 -1.36
C ALA A 104 1.25 2.57 -2.30
N ALA A 105 0.23 3.42 -2.19
CA ALA A 105 -0.80 3.59 -3.19
C ALA A 105 -0.57 4.91 -3.93
N ARG A 106 0.01 4.83 -5.14
CA ARG A 106 0.37 5.98 -5.96
C ARG A 106 -0.37 5.89 -7.29
N GLU A 107 -0.43 7.00 -8.03
CA GLU A 107 -1.11 7.02 -9.33
C GLU A 107 -0.48 6.09 -10.37
N GLU A 108 0.82 5.81 -10.24
CA GLU A 108 1.59 5.05 -11.20
C GLU A 108 1.78 3.58 -10.79
N ASP A 109 1.64 3.26 -9.50
CA ASP A 109 1.57 1.88 -9.02
C ASP A 109 1.05 1.78 -7.57
N ILE A 110 0.54 0.58 -7.22
CA ILE A 110 0.16 0.19 -5.86
C ILE A 110 0.99 -1.03 -5.46
N PHE A 111 1.85 -0.91 -4.46
CA PHE A 111 2.79 -1.97 -4.08
C PHE A 111 3.20 -1.89 -2.61
N ALA A 112 3.84 -2.95 -2.12
CA ALA A 112 4.52 -2.94 -0.83
C ALA A 112 6.00 -3.34 -0.96
N VAL A 113 6.84 -2.80 -0.09
CA VAL A 113 8.27 -3.15 0.03
C VAL A 113 8.54 -3.51 1.48
N ALA A 114 9.18 -4.65 1.73
CA ALA A 114 9.47 -5.09 3.09
C ALA A 114 10.84 -5.78 3.19
N LEU A 115 11.49 -5.62 4.34
CA LEU A 115 12.66 -6.39 4.69
C LEU A 115 12.30 -7.87 4.81
N ARG A 116 13.21 -8.76 4.44
CA ARG A 116 13.02 -10.20 4.57
C ARG A 116 12.99 -10.63 6.05
N GLY A 117 11.85 -11.18 6.49
CA GLY A 117 11.69 -11.86 7.78
C GLY A 117 11.57 -10.94 9.00
N GLY A 118 11.22 -11.54 10.14
CA GLY A 118 11.15 -10.86 11.44
C GLY A 118 10.22 -9.64 11.41
N MET A 119 10.77 -8.47 11.75
CA MET A 119 10.04 -7.19 11.77
C MET A 119 9.47 -6.80 10.40
N GLY A 120 10.08 -7.23 9.28
CA GLY A 120 9.57 -6.95 7.95
C GLY A 120 8.26 -7.69 7.65
N ASP A 121 8.07 -8.89 8.22
CA ASP A 121 6.81 -9.62 8.10
C ASP A 121 5.69 -8.91 8.87
N ASP A 122 5.94 -8.52 10.12
CA ASP A 122 4.95 -7.81 10.93
C ASP A 122 4.50 -6.52 10.22
N VAL A 123 5.44 -5.75 9.67
CA VAL A 123 5.12 -4.54 8.90
C VAL A 123 4.33 -4.88 7.64
N LEU A 124 4.76 -5.87 6.85
CA LEU A 124 4.02 -6.20 5.62
C LEU A 124 2.59 -6.69 5.91
N LEU A 125 2.39 -7.51 6.94
CA LEU A 125 1.06 -7.99 7.31
C LEU A 125 0.19 -6.86 7.88
N HIS A 126 0.78 -5.90 8.59
CA HIS A 126 0.10 -4.68 9.03
C HIS A 126 -0.38 -3.87 7.83
N GLU A 127 0.52 -3.53 6.92
CA GLU A 127 0.19 -2.77 5.71
C GLU A 127 -0.82 -3.52 4.81
N TYR A 128 -0.69 -4.85 4.72
CA TYR A 128 -1.64 -5.66 3.97
C TYR A 128 -3.03 -5.63 4.60
N ALA A 129 -3.15 -5.57 5.93
CA ALA A 129 -4.45 -5.45 6.58
C ALA A 129 -5.14 -4.12 6.21
N HIS A 130 -4.40 -3.01 6.13
CA HIS A 130 -4.91 -1.73 5.60
C HIS A 130 -5.37 -1.87 4.15
N HIS A 131 -4.51 -2.43 3.29
CA HIS A 131 -4.85 -2.71 1.88
C HIS A 131 -6.12 -3.55 1.75
N PHE A 132 -6.24 -4.61 2.56
CA PHE A 132 -7.39 -5.50 2.59
C PHE A 132 -8.67 -4.77 2.98
N MET A 133 -8.62 -3.91 4.01
CA MET A 133 -9.76 -3.13 4.46
C MET A 133 -10.27 -2.21 3.34
N MET A 134 -9.36 -1.44 2.74
CA MET A 134 -9.71 -0.53 1.64
C MET A 134 -10.25 -1.28 0.41
N GLN A 135 -9.74 -2.48 0.13
CA GLN A 135 -10.16 -3.24 -1.05
C GLN A 135 -11.49 -3.97 -0.89
N ASN A 136 -11.72 -4.59 0.26
CA ASN A 136 -12.80 -5.57 0.41
C ASN A 136 -13.90 -5.12 1.37
N VAL A 137 -13.61 -4.16 2.25
CA VAL A 137 -14.58 -3.60 3.21
C VAL A 137 -14.43 -2.07 3.32
N PRO A 138 -14.53 -1.31 2.20
CA PRO A 138 -14.36 0.14 2.22
C PRO A 138 -15.54 0.81 2.95
N PHE A 139 -15.35 1.06 4.24
CA PHE A 139 -16.34 1.67 5.12
C PHE A 139 -15.68 2.80 5.93
N ALA A 140 -16.49 3.75 6.39
CA ALA A 140 -16.04 4.88 7.19
C ALA A 140 -15.72 4.47 8.65
N TYR A 141 -14.74 3.58 8.82
CA TYR A 141 -14.28 3.13 10.12
C TYR A 141 -13.55 4.26 10.87
N PRO A 142 -13.68 4.32 12.22
CA PRO A 142 -12.86 5.23 13.00
C PRO A 142 -11.39 4.80 12.99
N ALA A 143 -10.50 5.78 13.03
CA ALA A 143 -9.05 5.60 12.95
C ALA A 143 -8.49 4.54 13.92
N TRP A 144 -8.99 4.48 15.16
CA TRP A 144 -8.53 3.48 16.12
C TRP A 144 -8.80 2.05 15.65
N PHE A 145 -9.93 1.82 14.96
CA PHE A 145 -10.29 0.47 14.53
C PHE A 145 -9.48 0.06 13.29
N ILE A 146 -9.23 1.00 12.38
CA ILE A 146 -8.33 0.78 11.23
C ILE A 146 -6.96 0.30 11.73
N GLU A 147 -6.35 1.04 12.66
CA GLU A 147 -5.04 0.68 13.22
C GLU A 147 -5.11 -0.56 14.11
N GLY A 148 -6.15 -0.68 14.94
CA GLY A 148 -6.33 -1.81 15.82
C GLY A 148 -6.53 -3.13 15.08
N PHE A 149 -7.23 -3.10 13.94
CA PHE A 149 -7.41 -4.23 13.03
C PHE A 149 -6.07 -4.69 12.47
N ALA A 150 -5.29 -3.77 11.91
CA ALA A 150 -3.97 -4.07 11.37
C ALA A 150 -3.03 -4.62 12.44
N GLU A 151 -2.97 -3.98 13.61
CA GLU A 151 -2.17 -4.44 14.75
C GLU A 151 -2.61 -5.81 15.30
N TYR A 152 -3.92 -6.13 15.25
CA TYR A 152 -4.43 -7.42 15.71
C TYR A 152 -4.02 -8.54 14.75
N PHE A 153 -4.28 -8.36 13.46
CA PHE A 153 -4.03 -9.40 12.45
C PHE A 153 -2.56 -9.55 12.08
N MET A 154 -1.73 -8.50 12.14
CA MET A 154 -0.30 -8.61 11.81
C MET A 154 0.44 -9.65 12.69
N THR A 155 -0.11 -9.95 13.88
CA THR A 155 0.44 -10.95 14.81
C THR A 155 0.12 -12.40 14.45
N ALA A 156 -0.52 -12.65 13.30
CA ALA A 156 -0.92 -13.99 12.89
C ALA A 156 0.30 -14.92 12.73
N ASP A 157 0.31 -16.02 13.47
CA ASP A 157 1.33 -17.06 13.39
C ASP A 157 0.77 -18.21 12.55
N ILE A 158 1.16 -18.24 11.27
CA ILE A 158 0.63 -19.16 10.26
C ILE A 158 1.62 -20.30 10.03
N ASN A 159 1.15 -21.54 10.17
CA ASN A 159 1.85 -22.72 9.68
C ASN A 159 0.87 -23.65 8.93
N GLU A 160 1.37 -24.80 8.48
CA GLU A 160 0.61 -25.74 7.64
C GLU A 160 -0.64 -26.33 8.31
N THR A 161 -0.68 -26.43 9.65
CA THR A 161 -1.76 -27.13 10.37
C THR A 161 -2.62 -26.23 11.25
N ARG A 162 -2.08 -25.09 11.68
CA ARG A 162 -2.77 -24.16 12.57
C ARG A 162 -2.41 -22.70 12.29
N ILE A 163 -3.30 -21.82 12.72
CA ILE A 163 -3.12 -20.37 12.72
C ILE A 163 -3.40 -19.85 14.13
N LEU A 164 -2.46 -19.09 14.68
CA LEU A 164 -2.68 -18.35 15.94
C LEU A 164 -3.01 -16.89 15.62
N ILE A 165 -4.02 -16.33 16.28
CA ILE A 165 -4.51 -14.98 16.04
C ILE A 165 -4.55 -14.20 17.36
N GLY A 166 -4.11 -12.94 17.32
CA GLY A 166 -4.12 -12.04 18.46
C GLY A 166 -3.09 -12.41 19.53
N LYS A 167 -1.94 -12.97 19.12
CA LYS A 167 -0.87 -13.36 20.04
C LYS A 167 -0.24 -12.09 20.61
N PRO A 168 -0.31 -11.84 21.93
CA PRO A 168 0.28 -10.63 22.50
C PRO A 168 1.80 -10.70 22.39
N ASN A 169 2.43 -9.63 21.92
CA ASN A 169 3.87 -9.45 22.16
C ASN A 169 4.05 -9.22 23.68
N ALA A 170 4.70 -10.17 24.37
CA ALA A 170 4.87 -10.13 25.82
C ALA A 170 5.55 -8.83 26.31
N ALA A 171 6.47 -8.27 25.52
CA ALA A 171 7.10 -6.99 25.82
C ALA A 171 6.10 -5.82 25.70
N ARG A 172 5.25 -5.82 24.66
CA ARG A 172 4.22 -4.81 24.44
C ARG A 172 3.16 -4.83 25.54
N GLY A 173 2.66 -6.02 25.90
CA GLY A 173 1.72 -6.18 27.01
C GLY A 173 2.29 -5.72 28.35
N SER A 174 3.56 -6.02 28.61
CA SER A 174 4.24 -5.57 29.84
C SER A 174 4.43 -4.05 29.89
N TRP A 175 4.86 -3.46 28.77
CA TRP A 175 5.01 -2.01 28.65
C TRP A 175 3.68 -1.27 28.83
N LEU A 176 2.60 -1.76 28.20
CA LEU A 176 1.29 -1.11 28.27
C LEU A 176 0.70 -1.11 29.69
N ARG A 177 1.03 -2.11 30.53
CA ARG A 177 0.62 -2.17 31.94
C ARG A 177 1.14 -1.00 32.76
N GLY A 178 2.41 -0.63 32.56
CA GLY A 178 3.06 0.48 33.25
C GLY A 178 2.85 1.84 32.59
N ALA A 179 2.39 1.87 31.33
CA ALA A 179 2.21 3.10 30.58
C ALA A 179 0.99 3.90 31.05
N THR A 180 1.11 5.23 30.97
CA THR A 180 -0.04 6.13 31.10
C THR A 180 -0.70 6.26 29.74
N TRP A 181 -1.95 5.81 29.60
CA TRP A 181 -2.66 5.83 28.32
C TRP A 181 -3.20 7.22 28.00
N ILE A 182 -3.43 7.45 26.70
CA ILE A 182 -4.38 8.46 26.22
C ILE A 182 -5.78 8.23 26.83
N SER A 183 -6.63 9.25 26.79
CA SER A 183 -8.05 9.08 27.14
C SER A 183 -8.72 8.17 26.09
N MET A 184 -9.79 7.49 26.49
CA MET A 184 -10.64 6.79 25.53
C MET A 184 -11.28 7.80 24.58
N ASN A 185 -11.64 8.99 25.04
CA ASN A 185 -12.16 10.05 24.17
C ASN A 185 -11.15 10.42 23.06
N ASP A 186 -9.86 10.60 23.40
CA ASP A 186 -8.82 10.85 22.39
C ASP A 186 -8.68 9.66 21.43
N LEU A 187 -8.71 8.42 21.94
CA LEU A 187 -8.65 7.22 21.08
C LEU A 187 -9.85 7.15 20.11
N LEU A 188 -11.05 7.47 20.57
CA LEU A 188 -12.27 7.35 19.78
C LEU A 188 -12.43 8.46 18.74
N ALA A 189 -11.98 9.69 19.07
CA ALA A 189 -12.21 10.87 18.25
C ALA A 189 -11.02 11.28 17.36
N LYS A 190 -9.78 10.93 17.73
CA LYS A 190 -8.57 11.46 17.08
C LYS A 190 -7.81 10.38 16.33
N ARG A 191 -7.07 10.80 15.30
CA ARG A 191 -6.04 10.02 14.64
C ARG A 191 -4.74 10.06 15.45
N SER A 192 -3.86 9.09 15.24
CA SER A 192 -2.58 9.03 15.96
C SER A 192 -1.76 10.33 15.83
N GLY A 193 -1.74 10.95 14.65
CA GLY A 193 -1.04 12.22 14.39
C GLY A 193 -1.60 13.45 15.14
N GLU A 194 -2.86 13.41 15.57
CA GLU A 194 -3.54 14.52 16.25
C GLU A 194 -3.35 14.46 17.78
N VAL A 195 -2.97 13.29 18.29
CA VAL A 195 -2.71 13.07 19.71
C VAL A 195 -1.38 13.72 20.12
N ARG A 196 -1.45 14.83 20.86
CA ARG A 196 -0.27 15.59 21.31
C ARG A 196 0.49 14.97 22.48
N ARG A 197 -0.19 14.23 23.36
CA ARG A 197 0.39 13.66 24.58
C ARG A 197 0.18 12.15 24.62
N ARG A 198 1.19 11.39 25.02
CA ARG A 198 1.12 9.92 25.19
C ARG A 198 0.76 9.16 23.91
N ASN A 199 1.01 9.74 22.73
CA ASN A 199 0.73 9.13 21.43
C ASN A 199 1.35 7.74 21.25
N ALA A 200 2.49 7.46 21.89
CA ALA A 200 3.08 6.12 21.90
C ALA A 200 2.13 5.00 22.39
N THR A 201 1.06 5.34 23.12
CA THR A 201 0.03 4.38 23.58
C THR A 201 -1.14 4.21 22.62
N TYR A 202 -1.24 5.00 21.54
CA TYR A 202 -2.36 4.93 20.59
C TYR A 202 -2.48 3.55 19.94
N TYR A 203 -1.46 3.11 19.19
CA TYR A 203 -1.46 1.81 18.51
C TYR A 203 -1.64 0.62 19.47
N PRO A 204 -0.91 0.54 20.61
CA PRO A 204 -1.11 -0.54 21.57
C PRO A 204 -2.51 -0.55 22.20
N LEU A 205 -3.13 0.62 22.42
CA LEU A 205 -4.48 0.69 22.98
C LEU A 205 -5.55 0.34 21.93
N ALA A 206 -5.39 0.79 20.68
CA ALA A 206 -6.20 0.40 19.54
C ALA A 206 -6.19 -1.12 19.33
N TRP A 207 -5.00 -1.74 19.38
CA TRP A 207 -4.82 -3.19 19.37
C TRP A 207 -5.58 -3.87 20.51
N LEU A 208 -5.40 -3.39 21.75
CA LEU A 208 -6.02 -3.98 22.93
C LEU A 208 -7.55 -3.92 22.86
N MET A 209 -8.09 -2.77 22.45
CA MET A 209 -9.53 -2.58 22.31
C MET A 209 -10.09 -3.48 21.21
N THR A 210 -9.40 -3.58 20.07
CA THR A 210 -9.76 -4.52 19.00
C THR A 210 -9.72 -5.97 19.50
N HIS A 211 -8.67 -6.34 20.22
CA HIS A 211 -8.52 -7.68 20.79
C HIS A 211 -9.67 -8.02 21.76
N TRP A 212 -10.03 -7.08 22.65
CA TRP A 212 -11.15 -7.24 23.58
C TRP A 212 -12.48 -7.44 22.84
N PHE A 213 -12.75 -6.62 21.82
CA PHE A 213 -13.96 -6.72 21.00
C PHE A 213 -14.03 -8.02 20.20
N MET A 214 -12.92 -8.47 19.63
CA MET A 214 -12.83 -9.69 18.84
C MET A 214 -12.81 -10.97 19.70
N GLY A 215 -12.76 -10.84 21.03
CA GLY A 215 -12.56 -11.98 21.94
C GLY A 215 -13.76 -12.93 22.06
N ASN A 216 -14.98 -12.49 21.73
CA ASN A 216 -16.18 -13.35 21.68
C ASN A 216 -17.31 -12.70 20.86
N ASP A 217 -18.33 -13.48 20.53
CA ASP A 217 -19.45 -13.05 19.68
C ASP A 217 -20.26 -11.89 20.27
N ALA A 218 -20.45 -11.85 21.59
CA ALA A 218 -21.22 -10.77 22.22
C ALA A 218 -20.50 -9.42 22.04
N ARG A 219 -19.20 -9.38 22.33
CA ARG A 219 -18.37 -8.17 22.13
C ARG A 219 -18.19 -7.84 20.66
N PHE A 220 -18.06 -8.83 19.78
CA PHE A 220 -18.00 -8.59 18.34
C PHE A 220 -19.29 -7.93 17.82
N ASN A 221 -20.45 -8.33 18.34
CA ASN A 221 -21.72 -7.67 18.03
C ASN A 221 -21.78 -6.23 18.56
N GLN A 222 -21.20 -5.94 19.73
CA GLN A 222 -21.07 -4.56 20.24
C GLN A 222 -20.18 -3.72 19.33
N LEU A 223 -19.03 -4.27 18.89
CA LEU A 223 -18.16 -3.61 17.92
C LEU A 223 -18.92 -3.30 16.62
N ARG A 224 -19.67 -4.27 16.08
CA ARG A 224 -20.45 -4.05 14.86
C ARG A 224 -21.48 -2.93 15.05
N ALA A 225 -22.19 -2.90 16.19
CA ALA A 225 -23.14 -1.83 16.48
C ALA A 225 -22.45 -0.46 16.57
N TYR A 226 -21.30 -0.38 17.23
CA TYR A 226 -20.50 0.83 17.33
C TYR A 226 -20.03 1.33 15.96
N LEU A 227 -19.44 0.44 15.13
CA LEU A 227 -18.93 0.82 13.82
C LEU A 227 -20.05 1.28 12.88
N LEU A 228 -21.24 0.64 12.93
CA LEU A 228 -22.40 1.07 12.15
C LEU A 228 -22.92 2.46 12.57
N ASP A 229 -22.94 2.76 13.87
CA ASP A 229 -23.33 4.07 14.39
C ASP A 229 -22.36 5.16 13.89
N VAL A 230 -21.05 4.94 14.08
CA VAL A 230 -20.00 5.88 13.63
C VAL A 230 -20.00 6.07 12.12
N GLY A 231 -20.08 4.98 11.35
CA GLY A 231 -20.08 5.08 9.89
C GLY A 231 -21.37 5.67 9.31
N ALA A 232 -22.45 5.77 10.10
CA ALA A 232 -23.64 6.53 9.75
C ALA A 232 -23.54 8.03 10.11
N GLY A 233 -22.36 8.49 10.54
CA GLY A 233 -22.11 9.88 10.97
C GLY A 233 -22.35 10.14 12.46
N GLY A 234 -22.54 9.09 13.27
CA GLY A 234 -22.69 9.23 14.71
C GLY A 234 -21.41 9.68 15.42
N ASN A 235 -21.55 10.42 16.53
CA ASN A 235 -20.40 10.83 17.34
C ASN A 235 -19.71 9.60 17.96
N ALA A 236 -18.43 9.40 17.63
CA ALA A 236 -17.64 8.24 18.08
C ALA A 236 -17.51 8.12 19.61
N ILE A 237 -17.44 9.23 20.33
CA ILE A 237 -17.33 9.22 21.80
C ILE A 237 -18.64 8.71 22.43
N GLU A 238 -19.79 9.17 21.92
CA GLU A 238 -21.11 8.81 22.45
C GLU A 238 -21.62 7.45 21.96
N ALA A 239 -21.20 7.02 20.77
CA ALA A 239 -21.56 5.72 20.21
C ALA A 239 -21.03 4.56 21.06
N MET A 240 -19.86 4.74 21.69
CA MET A 240 -19.21 3.68 22.46
C MET A 240 -20.03 3.25 23.69
N PRO A 241 -20.53 4.17 24.55
CA PRO A 241 -21.46 3.81 25.63
C PRO A 241 -22.78 3.21 25.14
N ARG A 242 -23.33 3.69 24.01
CA ARG A 242 -24.55 3.09 23.43
C ARG A 242 -24.35 1.63 23.04
N ALA A 243 -23.20 1.31 22.46
CA ALA A 243 -22.88 -0.04 22.01
C ALA A 243 -22.52 -1.00 23.14
N THR A 244 -21.78 -0.52 24.15
CA THR A 244 -21.21 -1.38 25.21
C THR A 244 -22.03 -1.39 26.49
N GLY A 245 -22.84 -0.36 26.74
CA GLY A 245 -23.48 -0.12 28.03
C GLY A 245 -22.51 0.37 29.13
N MET A 246 -21.27 0.69 28.76
CA MET A 246 -20.23 1.18 29.68
C MET A 246 -19.87 2.63 29.35
N THR A 247 -19.65 3.46 30.36
CA THR A 247 -18.97 4.73 30.16
C THR A 247 -17.56 4.50 29.60
N ASN A 248 -17.00 5.48 28.89
CA ASN A 248 -15.64 5.39 28.35
C ASN A 248 -14.59 5.13 29.46
N ALA A 249 -14.81 5.69 30.66
CA ALA A 249 -13.97 5.42 31.82
C ALA A 249 -14.11 3.98 32.37
N GLU A 250 -15.31 3.40 32.33
CA GLU A 250 -15.53 1.99 32.69
C GLU A 250 -14.88 1.05 31.68
N LEU A 251 -15.05 1.31 30.38
CA LEU A 251 -14.39 0.54 29.32
C LEU A 251 -12.86 0.58 29.49
N ARG A 252 -12.29 1.74 29.82
CA ARG A 252 -10.85 1.87 30.09
C ARG A 252 -10.39 0.97 31.24
N ARG A 253 -11.18 0.86 32.31
CA ARG A 253 -10.88 -0.03 33.46
C ARG A 253 -11.00 -1.50 33.06
N GLU A 254 -12.06 -1.86 32.34
CA GLU A 254 -12.26 -3.21 31.81
C GLU A 254 -11.08 -3.64 30.91
N LEU A 255 -10.59 -2.75 30.03
CA LEU A 255 -9.42 -3.03 29.20
C LEU A 255 -8.14 -3.22 30.04
N ARG A 256 -7.96 -2.47 31.13
CA ARG A 256 -6.82 -2.67 32.05
C ARG A 256 -6.88 -4.04 32.73
N ASP A 257 -8.06 -4.46 33.16
CA ASP A 257 -8.24 -5.76 33.79
C ASP A 257 -8.03 -6.90 32.79
N TYR A 258 -8.55 -6.73 31.57
CA TYR A 258 -8.38 -7.68 30.46
C TYR A 258 -6.90 -7.95 30.12
N MET A 259 -6.04 -6.94 30.21
CA MET A 259 -4.60 -7.09 29.98
C MET A 259 -3.91 -8.04 30.97
N GLY A 260 -4.52 -8.33 32.11
CA GLY A 260 -4.00 -9.31 33.05
C GLY A 260 -3.92 -10.73 32.46
N ARG A 261 -4.82 -11.06 31.53
CA ARG A 261 -4.90 -12.38 30.86
C ARG A 261 -5.44 -12.24 29.44
N ILE A 262 -4.57 -11.87 28.50
CA ILE A 262 -4.94 -11.74 27.09
C ILE A 262 -4.96 -13.13 26.43
N PRO A 263 -6.13 -13.64 26.00
CA PRO A 263 -6.21 -14.90 25.28
C PRO A 263 -5.65 -14.75 23.85
N TYR A 264 -5.41 -15.88 23.19
CA TYR A 264 -5.20 -15.92 21.75
C TYR A 264 -6.11 -17.02 21.19
N VAL A 265 -6.45 -16.88 19.91
CA VAL A 265 -7.28 -17.87 19.22
C VAL A 265 -6.37 -18.78 18.42
N GLU A 266 -6.51 -20.10 18.60
CA GLU A 266 -5.92 -21.11 17.74
C GLU A 266 -7.02 -21.72 16.88
N ILE A 267 -6.83 -21.69 15.56
CA ILE A 267 -7.70 -22.39 14.60
C ILE A 267 -6.89 -23.40 13.81
N GLN A 268 -7.56 -24.45 13.33
CA GLN A 268 -6.99 -25.32 12.31
C GLN A 268 -6.77 -24.51 11.03
N ASN A 269 -5.62 -24.71 10.37
CA ASN A 269 -5.44 -24.21 9.01
C ASN A 269 -6.17 -25.16 8.05
N PHE A 270 -7.36 -24.77 7.63
CA PHE A 270 -8.18 -25.50 6.66
C PHE A 270 -8.18 -24.85 5.27
N PHE A 271 -7.39 -23.81 5.06
CA PHE A 271 -7.35 -23.09 3.79
C PHE A 271 -6.60 -23.90 2.72
N PRO A 272 -7.05 -23.85 1.45
CA PRO A 272 -6.34 -24.52 0.37
C PRO A 272 -4.96 -23.89 0.20
N ARG A 273 -3.96 -24.74 -0.05
CA ARG A 273 -2.61 -24.29 -0.38
C ARG A 273 -2.64 -23.61 -1.75
N ALA A 274 -2.14 -22.37 -1.82
CA ALA A 274 -2.08 -21.62 -3.06
C ALA A 274 -1.10 -22.25 -4.06
N GLN A 275 -1.45 -22.18 -5.34
CA GLN A 275 -0.50 -22.51 -6.41
C GLN A 275 0.41 -21.30 -6.65
N VAL A 276 1.72 -21.52 -6.62
CA VAL A 276 2.72 -20.48 -6.83
C VAL A 276 3.59 -20.84 -8.02
N THR A 277 3.61 -19.96 -9.02
CA THR A 277 4.50 -20.06 -10.17
C THR A 277 5.70 -19.17 -9.95
N VAL A 278 6.91 -19.74 -10.01
CA VAL A 278 8.16 -18.97 -9.90
C VAL A 278 8.82 -18.82 -11.25
N THR A 279 9.16 -17.60 -11.63
CA THR A 279 9.84 -17.26 -12.88
C THR A 279 11.10 -16.44 -12.59
N PRO A 280 12.28 -16.86 -13.09
CA PRO A 280 13.47 -16.01 -13.07
C PRO A 280 13.24 -14.74 -13.91
N LEU A 281 13.65 -13.59 -13.39
CA LEU A 281 13.58 -12.33 -14.12
C LEU A 281 14.84 -12.07 -14.95
N PRO A 282 14.75 -11.27 -16.04
CA PRO A 282 15.90 -10.87 -16.83
C PRO A 282 16.97 -10.16 -15.99
N ALA A 283 18.24 -10.25 -16.41
CA ALA A 283 19.37 -9.65 -15.71
C ALA A 283 19.23 -8.12 -15.50
N SER A 284 18.54 -7.42 -16.40
CA SER A 284 18.24 -5.98 -16.29
C SER A 284 17.38 -5.65 -15.06
N SER A 285 16.62 -6.61 -14.53
CA SER A 285 15.80 -6.44 -13.31
C SER A 285 16.63 -6.09 -12.08
N GLY A 286 17.88 -6.54 -12.01
CA GLY A 286 18.80 -6.17 -10.94
C GLY A 286 19.09 -4.66 -10.86
N ASP A 287 18.91 -3.94 -11.96
CA ASP A 287 19.11 -2.48 -12.02
C ASP A 287 17.80 -1.70 -11.97
N PHE A 288 16.73 -2.22 -12.60
CA PHE A 288 15.50 -1.44 -12.86
C PHE A 288 14.27 -1.84 -12.03
N LEU A 289 14.22 -3.04 -11.44
CA LEU A 289 13.00 -3.50 -10.73
C LEU A 289 12.62 -2.60 -9.56
N LEU A 290 13.58 -2.27 -8.70
CA LEU A 290 13.35 -1.34 -7.59
C LEU A 290 13.45 0.13 -8.03
N MET A 291 14.13 0.40 -9.15
CA MET A 291 14.27 1.77 -9.66
C MET A 291 12.96 2.31 -10.20
N THR A 292 12.20 1.50 -10.94
CA THR A 292 10.86 1.88 -11.43
C THR A 292 9.94 2.22 -10.26
N GLN A 293 10.01 1.48 -9.15
CA GLN A 293 9.24 1.82 -7.95
C GLN A 293 9.70 3.07 -7.21
N ARG A 294 11.00 3.40 -7.24
CA ARG A 294 11.47 4.71 -6.77
C ARG A 294 10.89 5.85 -7.61
N LEU A 295 10.83 5.66 -8.93
CA LEU A 295 10.41 6.70 -9.87
C LEU A 295 8.94 7.11 -9.71
N THR A 296 8.08 6.25 -9.14
CA THR A 296 6.68 6.59 -8.84
C THR A 296 6.51 7.66 -7.76
N GLY A 297 7.58 8.05 -7.05
CA GLY A 297 7.52 9.07 -6.00
C GLY A 297 8.90 9.38 -5.44
N VAL A 298 9.67 10.11 -6.24
CA VAL A 298 11.03 10.56 -5.92
C VAL A 298 10.96 11.78 -4.99
N PRO A 299 11.60 11.76 -3.81
CA PRO A 299 11.73 12.96 -2.99
C PRO A 299 12.44 14.07 -3.77
N THR A 300 11.95 15.31 -3.70
CA THR A 300 12.52 16.45 -4.43
C THR A 300 14.04 16.57 -4.25
N SER A 301 14.53 16.36 -3.02
CA SER A 301 15.95 16.39 -2.65
C SER A 301 16.82 15.33 -3.34
N HIS A 302 16.21 14.32 -3.98
CA HIS A 302 16.89 13.22 -4.65
C HIS A 302 16.64 13.20 -6.16
N SER A 303 15.99 14.21 -6.74
CA SER A 303 15.60 14.21 -8.17
C SER A 303 16.82 14.09 -9.10
N ASP A 304 17.79 15.00 -8.96
CA ASP A 304 19.00 15.01 -9.81
C ASP A 304 19.83 13.73 -9.68
N SER A 305 20.00 13.24 -8.44
CA SER A 305 20.79 12.03 -8.19
C SER A 305 20.09 10.77 -8.72
N THR A 306 18.76 10.72 -8.65
CA THR A 306 17.95 9.64 -9.24
C THR A 306 18.10 9.65 -10.75
N LEU A 307 17.92 10.80 -11.40
CA LEU A 307 18.01 10.94 -12.85
C LEU A 307 19.41 10.57 -13.38
N ALA A 308 20.47 11.07 -12.74
CA ALA A 308 21.84 10.74 -13.10
C ALA A 308 22.11 9.22 -12.97
N GLU A 309 21.56 8.59 -11.94
CA GLU A 309 21.66 7.14 -11.75
C GLU A 309 20.90 6.37 -12.83
N VAL A 310 19.65 6.73 -13.15
CA VAL A 310 18.87 6.10 -14.24
C VAL A 310 19.63 6.17 -15.56
N ARG A 311 20.09 7.36 -15.96
CA ARG A 311 20.88 7.56 -17.19
C ARG A 311 22.09 6.63 -17.26
N ARG A 312 22.85 6.55 -16.16
CA ARG A 312 24.03 5.66 -16.05
C ARG A 312 23.65 4.19 -16.18
N LEU A 313 22.58 3.75 -15.52
CA LEU A 313 22.14 2.35 -15.56
C LEU A 313 21.62 1.98 -16.95
N SER A 314 20.77 2.82 -17.55
CA SER A 314 20.18 2.59 -18.88
C SER A 314 21.22 2.56 -19.99
N ALA A 315 22.31 3.33 -19.87
CA ALA A 315 23.43 3.25 -20.81
C ALA A 315 24.12 1.87 -20.85
N ARG A 316 23.98 1.03 -19.81
CA ARG A 316 24.53 -0.33 -19.78
C ARG A 316 23.64 -1.37 -20.46
N HIS A 317 22.37 -1.02 -20.71
CA HIS A 317 21.35 -1.91 -21.26
C HIS A 317 20.66 -1.28 -22.48
N PRO A 318 21.41 -0.94 -23.55
CA PRO A 318 20.82 -0.29 -24.71
C PRO A 318 19.78 -1.19 -25.38
N GLY A 319 18.55 -0.69 -25.52
CA GLY A 319 17.44 -1.41 -26.16
C GLY A 319 16.71 -2.41 -25.27
N ASP A 320 17.09 -2.56 -23.99
CA ASP A 320 16.30 -3.32 -23.03
C ASP A 320 15.02 -2.54 -22.65
N ALA A 321 13.89 -3.24 -22.62
CA ALA A 321 12.58 -2.62 -22.38
C ALA A 321 12.50 -1.94 -21.00
N ALA A 322 12.99 -2.58 -19.94
CA ALA A 322 12.99 -2.01 -18.58
C ALA A 322 13.92 -0.80 -18.47
N ALA A 323 15.07 -0.83 -19.17
CA ALA A 323 15.98 0.30 -19.25
C ALA A 323 15.36 1.51 -19.97
N MET A 324 14.63 1.26 -21.06
CA MET A 324 13.91 2.30 -21.81
C MET A 324 12.74 2.86 -21.02
N LEU A 325 11.95 2.01 -20.35
CA LEU A 325 10.84 2.44 -19.51
C LEU A 325 11.34 3.35 -18.37
N ALA A 326 12.34 2.89 -17.60
CA ALA A 326 12.90 3.66 -16.50
C ALA A 326 13.51 4.99 -16.97
N LEU A 327 14.24 4.99 -18.10
CA LEU A 327 14.81 6.23 -18.65
C LEU A 327 13.72 7.19 -19.13
N GLY A 328 12.74 6.70 -19.88
CA GLY A 328 11.64 7.51 -20.38
C GLY A 328 10.83 8.14 -19.25
N HIS A 329 10.49 7.35 -18.23
CA HIS A 329 9.78 7.79 -17.03
C HIS A 329 10.59 8.82 -16.22
N ALA A 330 11.87 8.56 -15.99
CA ALA A 330 12.72 9.48 -15.23
C ALA A 330 12.93 10.83 -15.95
N GLU A 331 13.16 10.82 -17.26
CA GLU A 331 13.33 12.05 -18.05
C GLU A 331 12.02 12.85 -18.12
N MET A 332 10.88 12.18 -18.25
CA MET A 332 9.55 12.81 -18.25
C MET A 332 9.30 13.63 -16.98
N HIS A 333 9.65 13.08 -15.81
CA HIS A 333 9.33 13.67 -14.51
C HIS A 333 10.43 14.52 -13.88
N LEU A 334 11.70 14.17 -14.12
CA LEU A 334 12.84 14.76 -13.43
C LEU A 334 13.80 15.49 -14.38
N GLY A 335 13.66 15.30 -15.68
CA GLY A 335 14.66 15.69 -16.67
C GLY A 335 14.09 16.42 -17.87
N ASP A 336 14.58 16.05 -19.05
CA ASP A 336 14.08 16.61 -20.31
C ASP A 336 12.89 15.78 -20.81
N ARG A 337 11.69 16.36 -20.68
CA ARG A 337 10.44 15.70 -21.07
C ARG A 337 10.43 15.25 -22.53
N ASP A 338 10.96 16.06 -23.46
CA ASP A 338 11.00 15.69 -24.88
C ASP A 338 11.94 14.50 -25.11
N ALA A 339 13.06 14.44 -24.38
CA ALA A 339 13.95 13.27 -24.39
C ALA A 339 13.26 12.02 -23.83
N GLY A 340 12.48 12.17 -22.76
CA GLY A 340 11.69 11.10 -22.16
C GLY A 340 10.63 10.54 -23.12
N GLU A 341 9.83 11.42 -23.73
CA GLU A 341 8.84 11.05 -24.75
C GLU A 341 9.48 10.33 -25.94
N ALA A 342 10.65 10.80 -26.40
CA ALA A 342 11.39 10.15 -27.48
C ALA A 342 11.85 8.74 -27.11
N VAL A 343 12.25 8.49 -25.85
CA VAL A 343 12.59 7.15 -25.36
C VAL A 343 11.33 6.27 -25.30
N LEU A 344 10.23 6.76 -24.74
CA LEU A 344 8.97 6.00 -24.64
C LEU A 344 8.40 5.64 -26.01
N ARG A 345 8.50 6.53 -27.00
CA ARG A 345 8.10 6.23 -28.38
C ARG A 345 8.94 5.11 -29.01
N ARG A 346 10.25 5.07 -28.75
CA ARG A 346 11.11 3.95 -29.19
C ARG A 346 10.75 2.65 -28.48
N LEU A 347 10.45 2.71 -27.18
CA LEU A 347 9.97 1.56 -26.42
C LEU A 347 8.70 0.98 -27.06
N ILE A 348 7.68 1.80 -27.30
CA ILE A 348 6.41 1.37 -27.91
C ILE A 348 6.62 0.85 -29.34
N ALA A 349 7.50 1.48 -30.12
CA ALA A 349 7.80 1.01 -31.48
C ALA A 349 8.46 -0.38 -31.50
N ALA A 350 9.32 -0.67 -30.51
CA ALA A 350 9.97 -1.98 -30.37
C ALA A 350 9.09 -3.02 -29.66
N HIS A 351 8.22 -2.56 -28.75
CA HIS A 351 7.35 -3.35 -27.89
C HIS A 351 5.92 -2.76 -27.87
N PRO A 352 5.15 -2.96 -28.95
CA PRO A 352 3.80 -2.37 -29.09
C PRO A 352 2.75 -2.97 -28.13
N ASP A 353 3.13 -3.97 -27.34
CA ASP A 353 2.39 -4.59 -26.26
C ASP A 353 2.78 -4.07 -24.86
N HIS A 354 3.71 -3.11 -24.76
CA HIS A 354 4.15 -2.57 -23.48
C HIS A 354 3.13 -1.56 -22.90
N VAL A 355 2.22 -2.04 -22.05
CA VAL A 355 1.14 -1.26 -21.42
C VAL A 355 1.66 0.03 -20.77
N GLU A 356 2.63 -0.08 -19.86
CA GLU A 356 3.13 1.10 -19.10
C GLU A 356 3.82 2.14 -20.00
N GLY A 357 4.40 1.72 -21.13
CA GLY A 357 5.00 2.64 -22.09
C GLY A 357 3.93 3.55 -22.71
N HIS A 358 2.78 2.97 -23.06
CA HIS A 358 1.62 3.72 -23.55
C HIS A 358 1.06 4.65 -22.48
N GLN A 359 0.93 4.17 -21.24
CA GLN A 359 0.40 4.95 -20.11
C GLN A 359 1.31 6.14 -19.77
N TYR A 360 2.63 5.95 -19.63
CA TYR A 360 3.53 7.06 -19.33
C TYR A 360 3.59 8.08 -20.47
N LEU A 361 3.60 7.65 -21.73
CA LEU A 361 3.56 8.59 -22.85
C LEU A 361 2.24 9.37 -22.87
N ALA A 362 1.10 8.70 -22.65
CA ALA A 362 -0.20 9.37 -22.55
C ALA A 362 -0.25 10.39 -21.41
N ARG A 363 0.27 10.02 -20.23
CA ARG A 363 0.42 10.92 -19.08
C ARG A 363 1.22 12.18 -19.44
N SER A 364 2.39 12.03 -20.08
CA SER A 364 3.19 13.19 -20.51
C SER A 364 2.38 14.14 -21.41
N LEU A 365 1.63 13.58 -22.37
CA LEU A 365 0.82 14.37 -23.30
C LEU A 365 -0.34 15.07 -22.60
N LEU A 366 -0.97 14.44 -21.59
CA LEU A 366 -2.02 15.06 -20.78
C LEU A 366 -1.49 16.19 -19.90
N GLU A 367 -0.33 15.99 -19.26
CA GLU A 367 0.35 17.02 -18.48
C GLU A 367 0.71 18.24 -19.34
N ARG A 368 1.15 18.02 -20.60
CA ARG A 368 1.36 19.11 -21.57
C ARG A 368 0.06 19.79 -21.97
N ALA A 369 -1.00 19.02 -22.17
CA ALA A 369 -2.32 19.56 -22.50
C ALA A 369 -2.92 20.38 -21.35
N ALA A 370 -2.51 20.16 -20.10
CA ALA A 370 -2.97 20.94 -18.95
C ALA A 370 -2.35 22.35 -18.87
N GLN A 371 -1.27 22.63 -19.62
CA GLN A 371 -0.57 23.93 -19.58
C GLN A 371 -1.23 25.03 -20.46
N ASP A 372 -2.48 24.82 -20.90
CA ASP A 372 -3.31 25.71 -21.74
C ASP A 372 -2.64 26.24 -23.03
N GLY A 373 -3.12 25.80 -24.20
CA GLY A 373 -2.59 26.26 -25.49
C GLY A 373 -3.30 25.70 -26.73
N ALA A 374 -2.80 26.03 -27.92
CA ALA A 374 -3.37 25.55 -29.18
C ALA A 374 -3.29 24.01 -29.36
N GLU A 375 -2.39 23.35 -28.62
CA GLU A 375 -2.07 21.93 -28.76
C GLU A 375 -2.95 20.99 -27.90
N VAL A 376 -3.89 21.51 -27.10
CA VAL A 376 -4.68 20.69 -26.16
C VAL A 376 -5.44 19.56 -26.86
N ARG A 377 -6.12 19.87 -27.97
CA ARG A 377 -6.91 18.88 -28.72
C ARG A 377 -6.05 17.77 -29.35
N PRO A 378 -4.99 18.06 -30.13
CA PRO A 378 -4.15 17.01 -30.71
C PRO A 378 -3.45 16.16 -29.63
N LEU A 379 -2.96 16.76 -28.55
CA LEU A 379 -2.34 16.03 -27.43
C LEU A 379 -3.32 15.05 -26.76
N LYS A 380 -4.52 15.52 -26.40
CA LYS A 380 -5.56 14.65 -25.81
C LYS A 380 -6.00 13.54 -26.77
N ALA A 381 -6.12 13.83 -28.07
CA ALA A 381 -6.48 12.82 -29.06
C ALA A 381 -5.39 11.75 -29.24
N GLU A 382 -4.11 12.11 -29.11
CA GLU A 382 -3.01 11.15 -29.12
C GLU A 382 -2.97 10.31 -27.84
N ALA A 383 -3.10 10.94 -26.67
CA ALA A 383 -3.20 10.25 -25.39
C ALA A 383 -4.34 9.21 -25.40
N GLN A 384 -5.52 9.58 -25.92
CA GLN A 384 -6.66 8.65 -26.06
C GLN A 384 -6.34 7.42 -26.93
N ARG A 385 -5.59 7.57 -28.03
CA ARG A 385 -5.18 6.42 -28.86
C ARG A 385 -4.23 5.50 -28.11
N LEU A 386 -3.26 6.07 -27.39
CA LEU A 386 -2.31 5.30 -26.57
C LEU A 386 -3.04 4.53 -25.46
N LEU A 387 -3.98 5.18 -24.77
CA LEU A 387 -4.77 4.58 -23.70
C LEU A 387 -5.77 3.55 -24.22
N GLY A 388 -6.35 3.74 -25.40
CA GLY A 388 -7.14 2.73 -26.08
C GLY A 388 -6.32 1.47 -26.34
N ARG A 389 -5.07 1.61 -26.78
CA ARG A 389 -4.15 0.48 -26.94
C ARG A 389 -3.77 -0.17 -25.61
N ALA A 390 -3.53 0.63 -24.57
CA ALA A 390 -3.26 0.11 -23.22
C ALA A 390 -4.45 -0.72 -22.68
N PHE A 391 -5.68 -0.24 -22.88
CA PHE A 391 -6.90 -0.95 -22.49
C PHE A 391 -7.11 -2.26 -23.26
N GLU A 392 -6.80 -2.29 -24.56
CA GLU A 392 -6.85 -3.55 -25.33
C GLU A 392 -5.85 -4.61 -24.85
N LEU A 393 -4.74 -4.17 -24.24
CA LEU A 393 -3.67 -5.03 -23.74
C LEU A 393 -3.91 -5.49 -22.29
N ASP A 394 -4.51 -4.62 -21.48
CA ASP A 394 -4.89 -4.87 -20.09
C ASP A 394 -6.18 -4.07 -19.77
N ASP A 395 -7.32 -4.77 -19.79
CA ASP A 395 -8.64 -4.19 -19.59
C ASP A 395 -9.02 -4.02 -18.11
N ALA A 396 -8.10 -4.34 -17.20
CA ALA A 396 -8.26 -4.26 -15.75
C ALA A 396 -7.19 -3.39 -15.05
N ASP A 397 -6.51 -2.50 -15.80
CA ASP A 397 -5.53 -1.56 -15.24
C ASP A 397 -6.18 -0.21 -14.86
N TYR A 398 -6.26 0.06 -13.56
CA TYR A 398 -6.82 1.32 -13.03
C TYR A 398 -6.13 2.57 -13.59
N ARG A 399 -4.82 2.51 -13.90
CA ARG A 399 -4.03 3.65 -14.40
C ARG A 399 -4.55 4.07 -15.77
N THR A 400 -4.91 3.10 -16.60
CA THR A 400 -5.54 3.36 -17.91
C THR A 400 -6.88 4.07 -17.73
N PHE A 401 -7.74 3.60 -16.81
CA PHE A 401 -9.03 4.25 -16.54
C PHE A 401 -8.90 5.65 -15.94
N MET A 402 -7.96 5.85 -15.02
CA MET A 402 -7.64 7.17 -14.45
C MET A 402 -7.26 8.16 -15.57
N LEU A 403 -6.29 7.79 -16.42
CA LEU A 403 -5.84 8.63 -17.52
C LEU A 403 -6.93 8.84 -18.59
N LEU A 404 -7.76 7.84 -18.87
CA LEU A 404 -8.91 7.97 -19.78
C LEU A 404 -9.91 9.02 -19.25
N ALA A 405 -10.22 8.98 -17.96
CA ALA A 405 -11.11 9.94 -17.31
C ALA A 405 -10.56 11.37 -17.34
N GLU A 406 -9.24 11.55 -17.20
CA GLU A 406 -8.56 12.85 -17.30
C GLU A 406 -8.66 13.46 -18.71
N THR A 407 -8.67 12.61 -19.76
CA THR A 407 -8.82 13.12 -21.14
C THR A 407 -10.13 13.89 -21.33
N ARG A 408 -11.16 13.57 -20.55
CA ARG A 408 -12.51 14.12 -20.64
C ARG A 408 -12.74 15.35 -19.78
N GLU A 409 -11.92 15.58 -18.75
CA GLU A 409 -12.03 16.76 -17.89
C GLU A 409 -11.98 18.07 -18.69
N GLY A 410 -12.86 19.01 -18.33
CA GLY A 410 -13.01 20.30 -18.99
C GLY A 410 -13.69 20.25 -20.37
N SER A 411 -14.06 19.06 -20.87
CA SER A 411 -14.76 18.94 -22.16
C SER A 411 -16.24 19.36 -22.03
N PRO A 412 -16.86 19.92 -23.10
CA PRO A 412 -18.29 20.16 -23.11
C PRO A 412 -19.09 18.88 -22.78
N GLY A 413 -20.09 19.02 -21.90
CA GLY A 413 -20.94 17.90 -21.47
C GLY A 413 -20.31 16.96 -20.44
N TYR A 414 -19.18 17.33 -19.82
CA TYR A 414 -18.61 16.60 -18.70
C TYR A 414 -19.30 16.98 -17.37
N PRO A 415 -19.52 16.02 -16.45
CA PRO A 415 -19.41 14.57 -16.66
C PRO A 415 -20.65 13.99 -17.36
N SER A 416 -20.43 13.14 -18.35
CA SER A 416 -21.46 12.25 -18.91
C SER A 416 -21.56 10.95 -18.09
N GLU A 417 -22.59 10.13 -18.32
CA GLU A 417 -22.71 8.80 -17.67
C GLU A 417 -21.47 7.93 -17.91
N ASN A 418 -20.89 7.97 -19.12
CA ASN A 418 -19.67 7.22 -19.42
C ASN A 418 -18.45 7.76 -18.65
N ASP A 419 -18.37 9.08 -18.42
CA ASP A 419 -17.29 9.68 -17.63
C ASP A 419 -17.39 9.23 -16.15
N ILE A 420 -18.62 9.16 -15.62
CA ILE A 420 -18.90 8.62 -14.27
C ILE A 420 -18.48 7.15 -14.19
N LEU A 421 -18.95 6.30 -15.12
CA LEU A 421 -18.62 4.86 -15.14
C LEU A 421 -17.12 4.61 -15.25
N THR A 422 -16.40 5.40 -16.05
CA THR A 422 -14.94 5.28 -16.21
C THR A 422 -14.22 5.50 -14.87
N ARG A 423 -14.68 6.48 -14.06
CA ARG A 423 -14.10 6.72 -12.74
C ARG A 423 -14.58 5.73 -11.68
N GLU A 424 -15.82 5.25 -11.76
CA GLU A 424 -16.32 4.17 -10.90
C GLU A 424 -15.46 2.91 -11.10
N LEU A 425 -15.11 2.57 -12.34
CA LEU A 425 -14.19 1.47 -12.66
C LEU A 425 -12.77 1.73 -12.14
N ALA A 426 -12.23 2.93 -12.31
CA ALA A 426 -10.91 3.27 -11.76
C ALA A 426 -10.87 3.09 -10.23
N LEU A 427 -11.91 3.59 -9.52
CA LEU A 427 -12.04 3.44 -8.08
C LEU A 427 -12.27 1.98 -7.66
N GLN A 428 -13.02 1.20 -8.44
CA GLN A 428 -13.22 -0.23 -8.17
C GLN A 428 -11.92 -1.03 -8.30
N LEU A 429 -11.07 -0.68 -9.27
CA LEU A 429 -9.79 -1.36 -9.51
C LEU A 429 -8.68 -0.90 -8.54
N ALA A 430 -8.76 0.33 -8.03
CA ALA A 430 -7.80 0.91 -7.09
C ALA A 430 -8.49 1.67 -5.95
N PRO A 431 -9.28 0.99 -5.10
CA PRO A 431 -9.98 1.65 -3.99
C PRO A 431 -9.02 2.20 -2.92
N GLN A 432 -7.76 1.78 -2.92
CA GLN A 432 -6.73 2.26 -2.02
C GLN A 432 -6.11 3.58 -2.48
N LEU A 433 -6.40 4.04 -3.70
CA LEU A 433 -5.82 5.27 -4.22
C LEU A 433 -6.68 6.47 -3.84
N ASP A 434 -6.15 7.31 -2.97
CA ASP A 434 -6.82 8.52 -2.47
C ASP A 434 -7.31 9.42 -3.59
N LYS A 435 -6.46 9.64 -4.61
CA LYS A 435 -6.83 10.40 -5.81
C LYS A 435 -8.04 9.83 -6.54
N ALA A 436 -8.11 8.51 -6.74
CA ALA A 436 -9.27 7.89 -7.43
C ALA A 436 -10.58 8.20 -6.69
N ARG A 437 -10.53 8.17 -5.35
CA ARG A 437 -11.67 8.46 -4.49
C ARG A 437 -12.05 9.94 -4.48
N ILE A 438 -11.07 10.84 -4.38
CA ILE A 438 -11.26 12.29 -4.46
C ILE A 438 -11.87 12.65 -5.82
N ASP A 439 -11.29 12.16 -6.91
CA ASP A 439 -11.72 12.44 -8.26
C ASP A 439 -13.13 11.91 -8.53
N MET A 440 -13.46 10.72 -8.01
CA MET A 440 -14.82 10.17 -8.09
C MET A 440 -15.82 11.04 -7.33
N ALA A 441 -15.50 11.44 -6.09
CA ALA A 441 -16.38 12.30 -5.29
C ALA A 441 -16.62 13.67 -5.97
N ARG A 442 -15.59 14.29 -6.54
CA ARG A 442 -15.73 15.52 -7.34
C ARG A 442 -16.63 15.31 -8.56
N THR A 443 -16.49 14.16 -9.22
CA THR A 443 -17.32 13.81 -10.39
C THR A 443 -18.78 13.62 -10.00
N TYR A 444 -19.06 12.96 -8.88
CA TYR A 444 -20.42 12.87 -8.34
C TYR A 444 -21.01 14.23 -8.00
N LEU A 445 -20.24 15.13 -7.37
CA LEU A 445 -20.71 16.49 -7.09
C LEU A 445 -21.02 17.27 -8.38
N ALA A 446 -20.15 17.20 -9.38
CA ALA A 446 -20.37 17.82 -10.68
C ALA A 446 -21.61 17.26 -11.40
N ALA A 447 -21.93 15.98 -11.19
CA ALA A 447 -23.13 15.31 -11.68
C ALA A 447 -24.39 15.55 -10.81
N GLY A 448 -24.29 16.30 -9.70
CA GLY A 448 -25.39 16.51 -8.76
C GLY A 448 -25.72 15.30 -7.86
N ARG A 449 -24.90 14.23 -7.90
CA ARG A 449 -25.03 13.00 -7.09
C ARG A 449 -24.41 13.18 -5.69
N ARG A 450 -24.95 14.12 -4.91
CA ARG A 450 -24.37 14.54 -3.61
C ARG A 450 -24.21 13.40 -2.61
N GLU A 451 -25.20 12.54 -2.46
CA GLU A 451 -25.14 11.43 -1.51
C GLU A 451 -24.05 10.41 -1.86
N ASP A 452 -23.82 10.17 -3.16
CA ASP A 452 -22.75 9.28 -3.63
C ASP A 452 -21.37 9.88 -3.37
N ALA A 453 -21.23 11.20 -3.53
CA ALA A 453 -20.01 11.92 -3.19
C ALA A 453 -19.66 11.79 -1.70
N ILE A 454 -20.65 12.00 -0.82
CA ILE A 454 -20.50 11.86 0.64
C ILE A 454 -20.02 10.45 0.98
N ARG A 455 -20.76 9.40 0.56
CA ARG A 455 -20.39 8.00 0.85
C ARG A 455 -18.99 7.64 0.35
N THR A 456 -18.60 8.20 -0.80
CA THR A 456 -17.31 7.90 -1.41
C THR A 456 -16.15 8.51 -0.62
N ILE A 457 -16.29 9.78 -0.22
CA ILE A 457 -15.19 10.54 0.39
C ILE A 457 -15.05 10.32 1.90
N GLU A 458 -16.13 9.93 2.60
CA GLU A 458 -16.12 9.63 4.03
C GLU A 458 -15.08 8.57 4.43
N VAL A 459 -14.84 7.59 3.56
CA VAL A 459 -13.83 6.54 3.78
C VAL A 459 -12.43 7.14 3.94
N LEU A 460 -12.05 8.08 3.07
CA LEU A 460 -10.74 8.73 3.11
C LEU A 460 -10.67 9.85 4.16
N ALA A 461 -11.79 10.53 4.42
CA ALA A 461 -11.84 11.53 5.48
C ALA A 461 -11.52 10.93 6.86
N ASN A 462 -11.74 9.63 7.08
CA ASN A 462 -11.41 8.94 8.32
C ASN A 462 -10.09 8.16 8.29
N ASP A 463 -9.32 8.24 7.21
CA ASP A 463 -8.06 7.50 7.06
C ASP A 463 -6.98 8.06 8.01
N PRO A 464 -6.42 7.25 8.94
CA PRO A 464 -5.32 7.67 9.81
C PRO A 464 -4.01 7.95 9.07
N HIS A 465 -3.81 7.37 7.87
CA HIS A 465 -2.59 7.47 7.07
C HIS A 465 -2.70 8.41 5.86
N GLY A 466 -3.89 8.91 5.52
CA GLY A 466 -4.12 9.75 4.34
C GLY A 466 -3.53 11.17 4.40
N GLY A 467 -2.89 11.58 5.49
CA GLY A 467 -2.12 12.83 5.56
C GLY A 467 -2.88 14.09 5.11
N ASP A 468 -2.35 14.80 4.12
CA ASP A 468 -2.99 15.99 3.54
C ASP A 468 -4.19 15.64 2.65
N ASP A 469 -4.21 14.46 2.03
CA ASP A 469 -5.34 13.99 1.22
C ASP A 469 -6.57 13.70 2.09
N ALA A 470 -6.37 13.16 3.30
CA ALA A 470 -7.47 13.02 4.27
C ALA A 470 -8.04 14.37 4.72
N LYS A 471 -7.24 15.45 4.78
CA LYS A 471 -7.73 16.81 5.07
C LYS A 471 -8.48 17.40 3.87
N ALA A 472 -7.97 17.16 2.66
CA ALA A 472 -8.66 17.54 1.43
C ALA A 472 -10.01 16.81 1.31
N ALA A 473 -10.05 15.53 1.67
CA ALA A 473 -11.25 14.71 1.74
C ALA A 473 -12.25 15.24 2.77
N GLN A 474 -11.80 15.64 3.96
CA GLN A 474 -12.67 16.28 4.95
C GLN A 474 -13.27 17.60 4.44
N THR A 475 -12.46 18.40 3.73
CA THR A 475 -12.95 19.65 3.12
C THR A 475 -14.04 19.36 2.07
N LEU A 476 -13.79 18.38 1.19
CA LEU A 476 -14.74 17.95 0.17
C LEU A 476 -16.02 17.34 0.77
N LEU A 477 -15.89 16.61 1.88
CA LEU A 477 -17.01 16.07 2.64
C LEU A 477 -17.90 17.19 3.20
N ASN A 478 -17.30 18.22 3.80
CA ASN A 478 -18.02 19.35 4.34
C ASN A 478 -18.75 20.14 3.24
N GLU A 479 -18.10 20.35 2.09
CA GLU A 479 -18.72 20.93 0.89
C GLU A 479 -19.92 20.09 0.43
N ALA A 480 -19.74 18.77 0.33
CA ALA A 480 -20.81 17.86 -0.09
C ALA A 480 -21.99 17.85 0.89
N ARG A 481 -21.75 18.01 2.20
CA ARG A 481 -22.79 18.16 3.24
C ARG A 481 -23.45 19.53 3.25
N GLY A 482 -22.87 20.53 2.59
CA GLY A 482 -23.36 21.91 2.58
C GLY A 482 -23.08 22.67 3.87
N LEU A 483 -22.06 22.25 4.64
CA LEU A 483 -21.65 22.93 5.86
C LEU A 483 -20.86 24.21 5.52
N SER A 484 -21.15 25.29 6.23
CA SER A 484 -20.29 26.47 6.23
C SER A 484 -18.98 26.20 6.96
N GLU A 485 -17.93 26.99 6.69
CA GLU A 485 -16.67 26.89 7.45
C GLU A 485 -16.87 27.09 8.96
N ALA A 486 -17.86 27.89 9.36
CA ALA A 486 -18.16 28.14 10.77
C ALA A 486 -18.80 26.91 11.44
N GLU A 487 -19.70 26.21 10.73
CA GLU A 487 -20.33 24.97 11.20
C GLU A 487 -19.30 23.84 11.28
N ALA A 488 -18.46 23.68 10.26
CA ALA A 488 -17.38 22.69 10.28
C ALA A 488 -16.42 22.90 11.47
N ARG A 489 -15.99 24.14 11.72
CA ARG A 489 -15.12 24.46 12.87
C ARG A 489 -15.81 24.22 14.22
N ALA A 490 -17.12 24.42 14.30
CA ALA A 490 -17.88 24.17 15.52
C ALA A 490 -17.98 22.66 15.82
N GLU A 491 -18.16 21.82 14.80
CA GLU A 491 -18.12 20.36 14.94
C GLU A 491 -16.74 19.86 15.39
N ASP A 492 -15.67 20.35 14.77
CA ASP A 492 -14.29 20.00 15.15
C ASP A 492 -13.99 20.42 16.61
N ALA A 493 -14.39 21.63 17.00
CA ALA A 493 -14.18 22.13 18.35
C ALA A 493 -14.99 21.36 19.41
N ALA A 494 -16.20 20.90 19.05
CA ALA A 494 -17.01 20.06 19.93
C ALA A 494 -16.32 18.71 20.19
N ALA A 495 -15.73 18.08 19.17
CA ALA A 495 -14.96 16.84 19.31
C ALA A 495 -13.73 17.00 20.22
N ASP A 496 -13.08 18.17 20.20
CA ASP A 496 -11.90 18.47 21.03
C ASP A 496 -12.21 18.78 22.51
N SER A 497 -13.47 19.16 22.83
CA SER A 497 -13.84 19.71 24.14
C SER A 497 -14.35 18.70 25.17
N VAL A 498 -14.45 17.41 24.82
CA VAL A 498 -14.98 16.38 25.73
C VAL A 498 -13.88 15.83 26.63
N ASP A 499 -13.55 16.56 27.69
CA ASP A 499 -12.64 16.10 28.74
C ASP A 499 -13.21 14.84 29.42
N GLU A 500 -12.38 13.80 29.56
CA GLU A 500 -12.67 12.71 30.50
C GLU A 500 -12.55 13.30 31.91
N ASP A 501 -13.63 13.20 32.69
CA ASP A 501 -13.75 13.65 34.08
C ASP A 501 -12.39 13.65 34.82
N PRO A 502 -11.97 14.77 35.44
CA PRO A 502 -10.68 14.83 36.10
C PRO A 502 -10.62 13.74 37.17
N ALA A 503 -9.56 12.94 37.12
CA ALA A 503 -9.28 11.88 38.09
C ALA A 503 -9.58 12.39 39.52
N PRO A 504 -10.27 11.61 40.37
CA PRO A 504 -10.62 12.05 41.70
C PRO A 504 -9.32 12.48 42.40
N GLN A 505 -9.26 13.75 42.79
CA GLN A 505 -8.18 14.26 43.61
C GLN A 505 -8.20 13.45 44.89
N GLY A 506 -7.18 12.61 45.08
CA GLY A 506 -7.03 11.81 46.28
C GLY A 506 -6.98 12.73 47.49
N SER A 507 -7.94 12.54 48.40
CA SER A 507 -7.90 12.98 49.79
C SER A 507 -7.13 11.97 50.63
#